data_AF-A0A210PY35-F1
#
_entry.id   AF-A0A210PY35-F1
#
_cell.length_a   1.000
_cell.length_b   1.000
_cell.length_c   1.000
_cell.angle_alpha   90.00
_cell.angle_beta   90.00
_cell.angle_gamma   90.00
#
_symmetry.space_group_name_H-M   'P 1'
#
loop_
_entity.id
_entity.type
_entity.pdbx_description
1 polymer ?
#
loop_
_entity_poly.entity_id
_entity_poly.type
_entity_poly.pdbx_seq_one_letter_code
_entity_poly.pdbx_strand_id
1 'polypeptide(L)'
;MADNKEETIRVYHHTNKEGAEGILQSGYIAPSTDTTTDARYGPGAYMTSYGPEKSQDEIARNNYDGYQDTLANQMVKAGKTDAIIAIDIPKSQVTKADSDRDIYVAEGNVTLADKNPSVYVRDKSGKANVYKPKK
;
A
#
# COMPACT_ATOMS: atom_id res chain seq x y z
N MET A 1 -12.75 30.16 14.53
CA MET A 1 -12.97 29.31 13.34
C MET A 1 -12.43 27.95 13.71
N ALA A 2 -13.28 26.93 13.82
CA ALA A 2 -12.80 25.59 14.14
C ALA A 2 -12.04 25.05 12.92
N ASP A 3 -10.76 24.74 13.08
CA ASP A 3 -10.00 23.92 12.13
C ASP A 3 -10.73 22.58 12.03
N ASN A 4 -11.60 22.46 11.01
CA ASN A 4 -12.29 21.22 10.72
C ASN A 4 -11.28 20.30 10.04
N LYS A 5 -10.35 19.77 10.83
CA LYS A 5 -9.33 18.83 10.36
C LYS A 5 -10.07 17.56 9.95
N GLU A 6 -10.06 17.27 8.65
CA GLU A 6 -10.69 16.08 8.10
C GLU A 6 -10.12 14.83 8.76
N GLU A 7 -10.99 13.87 9.11
CA GLU A 7 -10.56 12.66 9.80
C GLU A 7 -9.73 11.78 8.85
N THR A 8 -8.49 11.50 9.23
CA THR A 8 -7.56 10.67 8.45
C THR A 8 -7.42 9.26 9.00
N ILE A 9 -7.08 8.31 8.14
CA ILE A 9 -6.68 6.94 8.48
C ILE A 9 -5.25 6.67 7.99
N ARG A 10 -4.48 5.91 8.78
CA ARG A 10 -3.16 5.41 8.38
C ARG A 10 -3.32 4.16 7.51
N VAL A 11 -2.77 4.20 6.31
CA VAL A 11 -2.84 3.10 5.34
C VAL A 11 -1.48 2.87 4.69
N TYR A 12 -1.31 1.68 4.13
CA TYR A 12 -0.05 1.16 3.62
C TYR A 12 -0.22 0.63 2.20
N HIS A 13 0.61 1.14 1.29
CA HIS A 13 0.79 0.58 -0.03
C HIS A 13 2.03 -0.31 -0.04
N HIS A 14 1.85 -1.58 -0.38
CA HIS A 14 2.93 -2.58 -0.44
C HIS A 14 3.32 -2.80 -1.89
N THR A 15 4.63 -2.77 -2.14
CA THR A 15 5.18 -2.90 -3.48
C THR A 15 6.60 -3.47 -3.42
N ASN A 16 7.26 -3.57 -4.57
CA ASN A 16 8.69 -3.88 -4.65
C ASN A 16 9.54 -2.61 -4.55
N LYS A 17 10.86 -2.77 -4.41
CA LYS A 17 11.79 -1.65 -4.20
C LYS A 17 11.77 -0.65 -5.36
N GLU A 18 11.79 -1.15 -6.59
CA GLU A 18 11.70 -0.33 -7.81
C GLU A 18 10.39 0.47 -7.86
N GLY A 19 9.26 -0.15 -7.52
CA GLY A 19 7.97 0.52 -7.45
C GLY A 19 7.94 1.61 -6.39
N ALA A 20 8.55 1.38 -5.22
CA ALA A 20 8.68 2.41 -4.20
C ALA A 20 9.57 3.57 -4.65
N GLU A 21 10.68 3.30 -5.34
CA GLU A 21 11.54 4.33 -5.93
C GLU A 21 10.78 5.17 -6.97
N GLY A 22 10.03 4.51 -7.88
CA GLY A 22 9.20 5.19 -8.87
C GLY A 22 8.14 6.08 -8.24
N ILE A 23 7.46 5.60 -7.19
CA ILE A 23 6.46 6.39 -6.43
C ILE A 23 7.11 7.57 -5.71
N LEU A 24 8.30 7.38 -5.12
CA LEU A 24 9.04 8.46 -4.48
C LEU A 24 9.49 9.52 -5.48
N GLN A 25 9.86 9.11 -6.69
CA GLN A 25 10.26 10.02 -7.77
C GLN A 25 9.07 10.77 -8.37
N SER A 26 7.94 10.08 -8.59
CA SER A 26 6.73 10.69 -9.16
C SER A 26 5.95 11.54 -8.15
N GLY A 27 6.08 11.22 -6.85
CA GLY A 27 5.35 11.87 -5.77
C GLY A 27 3.91 11.38 -5.58
N TYR A 28 3.51 10.29 -6.26
CA TYR A 28 2.16 9.72 -6.12
C TYR A 28 2.13 8.21 -6.34
N ILE A 29 1.16 7.56 -5.70
CA ILE A 29 0.79 6.16 -5.99
C ILE A 29 -0.18 6.19 -7.16
N ALA A 30 0.21 5.57 -8.28
CA ALA A 30 -0.63 5.50 -9.47
C ALA A 30 -1.75 4.48 -9.28
N PRO A 31 -2.95 4.73 -9.82
CA PRO A 31 -4.04 3.76 -9.78
C PRO A 31 -3.71 2.55 -10.67
N SER A 32 -4.05 1.37 -10.19
CA SER A 32 -4.15 0.19 -11.03
C SER A 32 -5.32 0.35 -12.00
N THR A 33 -5.06 0.10 -13.28
CA THR A 33 -6.05 0.18 -14.37
C THR A 33 -6.35 -1.18 -15.00
N ASP A 34 -5.56 -2.21 -14.69
CA ASP A 34 -5.79 -3.57 -15.17
C ASP A 34 -6.80 -4.28 -14.26
N THR A 35 -8.08 -4.23 -14.63
CA THR A 35 -9.18 -4.90 -13.91
C THR A 35 -9.21 -6.42 -14.08
N THR A 36 -8.35 -6.98 -14.93
CA THR A 36 -8.29 -8.43 -15.15
C THR A 36 -7.32 -9.13 -14.19
N THR A 37 -6.28 -8.44 -13.73
CA THR A 37 -5.23 -9.01 -12.88
C THR A 37 -5.00 -8.23 -11.59
N ASP A 38 -5.02 -6.89 -11.64
CA ASP A 38 -4.48 -6.03 -10.58
C ASP A 38 -5.54 -5.15 -9.87
N ALA A 39 -6.77 -5.06 -10.41
CA ALA A 39 -7.84 -4.20 -9.89
C ALA A 39 -9.14 -4.96 -9.58
N ARG A 40 -9.04 -5.96 -8.67
CA ARG A 40 -10.17 -6.83 -8.25
C ARG A 40 -11.40 -6.07 -7.74
N TYR A 41 -11.21 -4.90 -7.12
CA TYR A 41 -12.28 -4.07 -6.56
C TYR A 41 -12.57 -2.83 -7.42
N GLY A 42 -12.17 -2.87 -8.69
CA GLY A 42 -12.28 -1.75 -9.63
C GLY A 42 -11.01 -0.90 -9.72
N PRO A 43 -10.89 -0.01 -10.71
CA PRO A 43 -9.70 0.82 -10.89
C PRO A 43 -9.43 1.70 -9.67
N GLY A 44 -8.15 1.84 -9.29
CA GLY A 44 -7.77 2.68 -8.15
C GLY A 44 -6.41 2.37 -7.55
N ALA A 45 -5.98 3.18 -6.59
CA ALA A 45 -4.77 2.93 -5.81
C ALA A 45 -5.14 2.09 -4.57
N TYR A 46 -4.49 0.94 -4.44
CA TYR A 46 -4.82 -0.08 -3.44
C TYR A 46 -3.90 0.01 -2.22
N MET A 47 -4.50 -0.08 -1.03
CA MET A 47 -3.81 0.03 0.24
C MET A 47 -4.47 -0.88 1.27
N THR A 48 -3.84 -1.04 2.42
CA THR A 48 -4.35 -1.82 3.55
C THR A 48 -4.01 -1.12 4.87
N SER A 49 -4.67 -1.47 5.98
CA SER A 49 -4.22 -1.10 7.32
C SER A 49 -3.05 -1.98 7.83
N TYR A 50 -2.67 -3.03 7.10
CA TYR A 50 -1.60 -3.93 7.51
C TYR A 50 -0.24 -3.27 7.31
N GLY A 51 0.42 -2.96 8.42
CA GLY A 51 1.65 -2.19 8.45
C GLY A 51 2.93 -3.04 8.38
N PRO A 52 4.10 -2.40 8.60
CA PRO A 52 5.41 -3.05 8.57
C PRO A 52 5.61 -4.12 9.65
N GLU A 53 4.80 -4.11 10.71
CA GLU A 53 4.78 -5.12 11.77
C GLU A 53 4.27 -6.50 11.31
N LYS A 54 3.53 -6.53 10.20
CA LYS A 54 3.04 -7.78 9.60
C LYS A 54 4.12 -8.50 8.81
N SER A 55 4.05 -9.82 8.76
CA SER A 55 4.91 -10.63 7.90
C SER A 55 4.58 -10.42 6.41
N GLN A 56 5.55 -10.69 5.54
CA GLN A 56 5.34 -10.63 4.08
C GLN A 56 4.20 -11.55 3.64
N ASP A 57 4.09 -12.73 4.24
CA ASP A 57 3.06 -13.72 3.92
C ASP A 57 1.66 -13.24 4.35
N GLU A 58 1.51 -12.66 5.54
CA GLU A 58 0.24 -12.07 5.98
C GLU A 58 -0.21 -10.95 5.04
N ILE A 59 0.71 -10.08 4.63
CA ILE A 59 0.42 -8.98 3.70
C ILE A 59 0.04 -9.53 2.33
N ALA A 60 0.78 -10.50 1.80
CA ALA A 60 0.54 -11.05 0.48
C ALA A 60 -0.81 -11.78 0.40
N ARG A 61 -1.17 -12.54 1.44
CA ARG A 61 -2.51 -13.15 1.56
C ARG A 61 -3.61 -12.10 1.60
N ASN A 62 -3.44 -11.06 2.43
CA ASN A 62 -4.40 -9.97 2.51
C ASN A 62 -4.57 -9.25 1.17
N ASN A 63 -3.48 -8.95 0.46
CA ASN A 63 -3.54 -8.09 -0.72
C ASN A 63 -3.98 -8.82 -1.99
N TYR A 64 -3.57 -10.08 -2.19
CA TYR A 64 -3.68 -10.74 -3.49
C TYR A 64 -4.66 -11.93 -3.49
N ASP A 65 -4.47 -12.89 -2.59
CA ASP A 65 -5.21 -14.16 -2.63
C ASP A 65 -6.53 -14.16 -1.85
N GLY A 66 -6.60 -13.42 -0.76
CA GLY A 66 -7.40 -13.89 0.38
C GLY A 66 -6.75 -15.14 0.99
N TYR A 67 -7.56 -16.13 1.39
CA TYR A 67 -7.07 -17.36 2.06
C TYR A 67 -6.72 -18.53 1.12
N GLN A 68 -6.54 -18.29 -0.18
CA GLN A 68 -6.20 -19.32 -1.18
C GLN A 68 -4.70 -19.25 -1.55
N ASP A 69 -3.82 -19.71 -0.66
CA ASP A 69 -2.33 -19.61 -0.58
C ASP A 69 -1.42 -19.59 -1.86
N THR A 70 -1.92 -19.66 -3.09
CA THR A 70 -1.14 -19.83 -4.33
C THR A 70 -0.51 -18.56 -4.92
N LEU A 71 -1.20 -17.41 -4.98
CA LEU A 71 -0.67 -16.15 -5.52
C LEU A 71 0.22 -15.43 -4.50
N ALA A 72 -0.10 -15.50 -3.21
CA ALA A 72 0.59 -14.82 -2.12
C ALA A 72 2.07 -15.20 -2.12
N ASN A 73 2.37 -16.49 -2.21
CA ASN A 73 3.73 -17.00 -2.33
C ASN A 73 4.47 -16.47 -3.57
N GLN A 74 3.77 -16.29 -4.70
CA GLN A 74 4.36 -15.72 -5.91
C GLN A 74 4.67 -14.23 -5.74
N MET A 75 3.76 -13.49 -5.08
CA MET A 75 3.92 -12.06 -4.84
C MET A 75 5.05 -11.75 -3.85
N VAL A 76 5.20 -12.59 -2.81
CA VAL A 76 6.37 -12.53 -1.91
C VAL A 76 7.66 -12.77 -2.69
N LYS A 77 7.73 -13.81 -3.52
CA LYS A 77 8.91 -14.10 -4.35
C LYS A 77 9.20 -12.99 -5.38
N ALA A 78 8.17 -12.34 -5.91
CA ALA A 78 8.29 -11.19 -6.80
C ALA A 78 8.64 -9.89 -6.06
N GLY A 79 8.80 -9.94 -4.73
CA GLY A 79 9.17 -8.79 -3.91
C GLY A 79 8.06 -7.76 -3.74
N LYS A 80 6.79 -8.09 -4.04
CA LYS A 80 5.64 -7.15 -3.99
C LYS A 80 5.27 -6.68 -2.57
N THR A 81 6.00 -7.14 -1.56
CA THR A 81 5.86 -6.74 -0.15
C THR A 81 7.19 -6.27 0.45
N ASP A 82 8.21 -6.05 -0.38
CA ASP A 82 9.57 -5.70 0.05
C ASP A 82 9.70 -4.23 0.46
N ALA A 83 8.84 -3.37 -0.09
CA ALA A 83 8.78 -1.96 0.21
C ALA A 83 7.36 -1.56 0.60
N ILE A 84 7.26 -0.61 1.53
CA ILE A 84 6.00 -0.20 2.14
C ILE A 84 5.99 1.32 2.19
N ILE A 85 4.94 1.92 1.62
CA ILE A 85 4.69 3.35 1.70
C ILE A 85 3.48 3.56 2.60
N ALA A 86 3.72 4.18 3.75
CA ALA A 86 2.71 4.47 4.74
C ALA A 86 2.29 5.94 4.63
N ILE A 87 0.99 6.20 4.58
CA ILE A 87 0.42 7.53 4.43
C ILE A 87 -0.80 7.76 5.33
N ASP A 88 -1.03 9.02 5.69
CA ASP A 88 -2.24 9.48 6.37
C ASP A 88 -3.19 10.03 5.30
N ILE A 89 -4.29 9.33 5.03
CA ILE A 89 -5.24 9.71 3.98
C ILE A 89 -6.60 10.09 4.60
N PRO A 90 -7.27 11.16 4.15
CA PRO A 90 -8.64 11.45 4.56
C PRO A 90 -9.57 10.26 4.29
N LYS A 91 -10.42 9.92 5.25
CA LYS A 91 -11.37 8.80 5.08
C LYS A 91 -12.33 8.98 3.90
N SER A 92 -12.59 10.23 3.51
CA SER A 92 -13.40 10.57 2.33
C SER A 92 -12.75 10.20 0.99
N GLN A 93 -11.42 10.05 0.94
CA GLN A 93 -10.67 9.74 -0.28
C GLN A 93 -10.50 8.23 -0.51
N VAL A 94 -11.00 7.39 0.40
CA VAL A 94 -10.87 5.94 0.32
C VAL A 94 -12.19 5.25 0.58
N THR A 95 -12.43 4.16 -0.15
CA THR A 95 -13.52 3.23 0.15
C THR A 95 -12.90 1.92 0.63
N LYS A 96 -13.40 1.39 1.76
CA LYS A 96 -13.05 0.04 2.19
C LYS A 96 -13.80 -0.96 1.32
N ALA A 97 -13.07 -1.90 0.73
CA ALA A 97 -13.67 -2.97 -0.07
C ALA A 97 -14.54 -3.88 0.81
N ASP A 98 -15.72 -4.26 0.31
CA ASP A 98 -16.60 -5.23 0.97
C ASP A 98 -16.08 -6.65 0.71
N SER A 99 -15.14 -7.09 1.55
CA SER A 99 -14.51 -8.40 1.46
C SER A 99 -13.95 -8.85 2.81
N ASP A 100 -13.48 -10.10 2.87
CA ASP A 100 -12.72 -10.65 3.99
C ASP A 100 -11.31 -10.05 4.13
N ARG A 101 -10.84 -9.31 3.12
CA ARG A 101 -9.54 -8.64 3.11
C ARG A 101 -9.64 -7.21 3.61
N ASP A 102 -8.60 -6.77 4.28
CA ASP A 102 -8.46 -5.38 4.68
C ASP A 102 -7.85 -4.56 3.54
N ILE A 103 -8.71 -4.08 2.64
CA ILE A 103 -8.32 -3.32 1.45
C ILE A 103 -9.09 -2.00 1.39
N TYR A 104 -8.33 -0.93 1.17
CA TYR A 104 -8.82 0.42 0.89
C TYR A 104 -8.44 0.78 -0.54
N VAL A 105 -9.39 1.36 -1.26
CA VAL A 105 -9.21 1.81 -2.64
C VAL A 105 -9.43 3.32 -2.68
N ALA A 106 -8.44 4.05 -3.20
CA ALA A 106 -8.57 5.45 -3.55
C ALA A 106 -8.74 5.61 -5.05
N GLU A 107 -9.60 6.53 -5.47
CA GLU A 107 -9.79 6.85 -6.89
C GLU A 107 -8.64 7.72 -7.40
N GLY A 108 -8.09 7.36 -8.57
CA GLY A 108 -7.03 8.12 -9.21
C GLY A 108 -5.67 8.07 -8.50
N ASN A 109 -4.84 9.08 -8.76
CA ASN A 109 -3.50 9.20 -8.17
C ASN A 109 -3.59 9.63 -6.71
N VAL A 110 -2.87 8.94 -5.83
CA VAL A 110 -2.72 9.35 -4.42
C VAL A 110 -1.42 10.11 -4.25
N THR A 111 -1.51 11.44 -4.15
CA THR A 111 -0.35 12.31 -3.91
C THR A 111 0.24 12.12 -2.51
N LEU A 112 1.57 12.15 -2.39
CA LEU A 112 2.26 11.94 -1.12
C LEU A 112 2.50 13.21 -0.30
N ALA A 113 2.62 14.38 -0.96
CA ALA A 113 3.12 15.61 -0.35
C ALA A 113 2.33 16.07 0.90
N ASP A 114 1.04 15.78 0.92
CA ASP A 114 0.07 16.18 1.95
C ASP A 114 -0.27 15.03 2.94
N LYS A 115 0.33 13.85 2.78
CA LYS A 115 -0.11 12.62 3.47
C LYS A 115 0.91 12.03 4.42
N ASN A 116 1.82 12.85 4.94
CA ASN A 116 2.81 12.46 5.95
C ASN A 116 3.49 11.10 5.64
N PRO A 117 4.16 10.97 4.48
CA PRO A 117 4.63 9.69 3.98
C PRO A 117 5.79 9.16 4.81
N SER A 118 5.81 7.85 5.04
CA SER A 118 6.96 7.13 5.58
C SER A 118 7.22 5.90 4.74
N VAL A 119 8.48 5.65 4.38
CA VAL A 119 8.84 4.48 3.58
C VAL A 119 9.60 3.49 4.44
N TYR A 120 9.29 2.21 4.26
CA TYR A 120 9.98 1.10 4.89
C TYR A 120 10.46 0.14 3.81
N VAL A 121 11.64 -0.44 4.02
CA VAL A 121 12.20 -1.47 3.15
C VAL A 121 12.58 -2.67 4.01
N ARG A 122 12.21 -3.86 3.55
CA ARG A 122 12.56 -5.11 4.21
C ARG A 122 14.00 -5.51 3.92
N ASP A 123 14.69 -5.94 4.97
CA ASP A 123 16.03 -6.53 4.85
C ASP A 123 15.94 -8.04 4.51
N LYS A 124 17.10 -8.70 4.43
CA LYS A 124 17.19 -10.13 4.09
C LYS A 124 16.50 -11.06 5.10
N SER A 125 16.22 -10.58 6.32
CA SER A 125 15.48 -11.32 7.35
C SER A 125 13.97 -11.08 7.28
N GLY A 126 13.50 -10.27 6.33
CA GLY A 126 12.10 -9.88 6.20
C GLY A 126 11.67 -8.77 7.16
N LYS A 127 12.58 -8.24 7.98
CA LYS A 127 12.28 -7.13 8.90
C LYS A 127 12.19 -5.82 8.14
N ALA A 128 11.08 -5.10 8.31
CA ALA A 128 10.88 -3.77 7.73
C ALA A 128 11.65 -2.71 8.54
N ASN A 129 12.49 -1.93 7.86
CA ASN A 129 13.25 -0.83 8.46
C ASN A 129 12.87 0.48 7.77
N VAL A 130 12.79 1.57 8.55
CA VAL A 130 12.51 2.90 8.01
C VAL A 130 13.58 3.27 7.00
N TYR A 131 13.16 3.56 5.77
CA TYR A 131 14.01 4.05 4.71
C TYR A 131 14.03 5.59 4.75
N LYS A 132 15.22 6.14 4.96
CA LYS A 132 15.48 7.57 4.82
C LYS A 132 16.39 7.75 3.61
N PRO A 133 15.91 8.31 2.49
CA PRO A 133 16.78 8.58 1.36
C PRO A 133 17.91 9.49 1.83
N LYS A 134 19.15 9.14 1.47
CA LYS A 134 20.30 10.03 1.73
C LYS A 134 20.08 11.28 0.87
N LYS A 135 20.03 12.45 1.53
CA LYS A 135 20.06 13.75 0.86
C LYS A 135 21.37 13.93 0.10
#